data_AF-A0A4Z1A8W2-F1
#
_entry.id   AF-A0A4Z1A8W2-F1
#
_cell.length_a   1.000
_cell.length_b   1.000
_cell.length_c   1.000
_cell.angle_alpha   90.00
_cell.angle_beta   90.00
_cell.angle_gamma   90.00
#
_symmetry.space_group_name_H-M   'P 1'
#
loop_
_entity.id
_entity.type
_entity.pdbx_description
1 polymer ?
#
loop_
_entity_poly.entity_id
_entity_poly.type
_entity_poly.pdbx_seq_one_letter_code
_entity_poly.pdbx_strand_id
1 'polypeptide(L)'
;MKGFLGLCFFLPGMIFAEINPWNLRPDVRILTRKEVSHIVLESRPDHFRVTLIVSERFPYNYKALSHPFFFRMEDEKKAFELANQMDKYLDTGKSFTITLNGSEIQTLVWGEP
;
A
#
# COMPACT_ATOMS: atom_id res chain seq x y z
N MET A 1 41.39 18.18 -36.28
CA MET A 1 41.55 18.15 -34.80
C MET A 1 40.27 18.69 -34.18
N LYS A 2 39.42 17.80 -33.66
CA LYS A 2 39.06 17.67 -32.22
C LYS A 2 38.30 18.88 -31.65
N GLY A 3 37.04 18.64 -31.26
CA GLY A 3 36.27 19.58 -30.45
C GLY A 3 34.83 19.10 -30.18
N PHE A 4 34.69 17.97 -29.48
CA PHE A 4 33.45 17.46 -28.88
C PHE A 4 32.93 18.46 -27.84
N LEU A 5 31.65 18.84 -27.83
CA LEU A 5 30.90 19.40 -26.67
C LEU A 5 29.45 19.69 -27.14
N GLY A 6 28.35 19.26 -26.52
CA GLY A 6 28.08 18.43 -25.35
C GLY A 6 26.56 18.20 -25.38
N LEU A 7 26.13 16.94 -25.36
CA LEU A 7 24.72 16.58 -25.37
C LEU A 7 24.17 16.86 -23.96
N CYS A 8 23.36 17.90 -23.79
CA CYS A 8 22.66 18.16 -22.53
C CYS A 8 21.61 17.07 -22.33
N PHE A 9 21.99 16.03 -21.58
CA PHE A 9 21.09 15.02 -21.04
C PHE A 9 20.20 15.70 -19.99
N PHE A 10 19.05 16.22 -20.42
CA PHE A 10 17.95 16.56 -19.51
C PHE A 10 17.37 15.25 -18.98
N LEU A 11 17.91 14.76 -17.86
CA LEU A 11 17.20 13.78 -17.04
C LEU A 11 16.02 14.52 -16.39
N PRO A 12 14.75 14.18 -16.71
CA PRO A 12 13.65 14.66 -15.89
C PRO A 12 13.84 14.00 -14.52
N GLY A 13 14.22 14.80 -13.53
CA GLY A 13 14.23 14.37 -12.14
C GLY A 13 12.83 13.87 -11.80
N MET A 14 12.70 12.58 -11.52
CA MET A 14 11.49 12.03 -10.92
C MET A 14 11.35 12.68 -9.54
N ILE A 15 10.51 13.70 -9.46
CA ILE A 15 10.09 14.26 -8.18
C ILE A 15 9.14 13.24 -7.58
N PHE A 16 9.65 12.39 -6.69
CA PHE A 16 8.81 11.65 -5.75
C PHE A 16 8.30 12.66 -4.74
N ALA A 17 7.17 13.31 -5.03
CA ALA A 17 6.46 14.10 -4.05
C ALA A 17 5.84 13.12 -3.05
N GLU A 18 6.48 12.93 -1.90
CA GLU A 18 5.94 12.13 -0.81
C GLU A 18 4.65 12.82 -0.34
N ILE A 19 3.49 12.19 -0.59
CA ILE A 19 2.18 12.75 -0.21
C ILE A 19 2.16 12.91 1.31
N ASN A 20 1.87 14.13 1.78
CA ASN A 20 1.72 14.38 3.20
C ASN A 20 0.51 13.59 3.73
N PRO A 21 0.69 12.61 4.63
CA PRO A 21 -0.40 11.78 5.14
C PRO A 21 -1.48 12.57 5.89
N TRP A 22 -1.20 13.79 6.37
CA TRP A 22 -2.16 14.68 7.03
C TRP A 22 -3.14 15.37 6.07
N ASN A 23 -2.86 15.33 4.76
CA ASN A 23 -3.79 15.82 3.73
C ASN A 23 -4.81 14.75 3.33
N LEU A 24 -4.62 13.51 3.77
CA LEU A 24 -5.56 12.43 3.52
C LEU A 24 -6.71 12.49 4.52
N ARG A 25 -7.87 12.01 4.08
CA ARG A 25 -9.00 11.83 4.99
C ARG A 25 -8.65 10.75 6.03
N PRO A 26 -9.21 10.82 7.26
CA PRO A 26 -8.92 9.86 8.32
C PRO A 26 -9.24 8.40 7.99
N ASP A 27 -10.11 8.16 6.99
CA ASP A 27 -10.50 6.85 6.46
C ASP A 27 -9.61 6.38 5.30
N VAL A 28 -8.72 7.22 4.78
CA VAL A 28 -7.86 6.88 3.64
C VAL A 28 -6.44 6.57 4.14
N ARG A 29 -5.85 5.48 3.62
CA ARG A 29 -4.45 5.12 3.90
C ARG A 29 -3.73 4.79 2.60
N ILE A 30 -2.53 5.33 2.44
CA ILE A 30 -1.59 4.89 1.41
C ILE A 30 -0.67 3.87 2.08
N LEU A 31 -0.59 2.68 1.50
CA LEU A 31 0.16 1.55 2.04
C LEU A 31 1.26 1.14 1.06
N THR A 32 2.47 1.07 1.58
CA THR A 32 3.69 0.59 0.91
C THR A 32 4.15 -0.72 1.57
N ARG A 33 5.17 -1.36 0.98
CA ARG A 33 5.80 -2.54 1.58
C ARG A 33 6.37 -2.28 2.99
N LYS A 34 6.66 -1.01 3.33
CA LYS A 34 7.19 -0.64 4.64
C LYS A 34 6.10 -0.54 5.72
N GLU A 35 4.86 -0.19 5.36
CA GLU A 35 3.76 -0.18 6.33
C GLU A 35 3.10 -1.55 6.47
N VAL A 36 3.01 -2.34 5.39
CA VAL A 36 2.38 -3.66 5.43
C VAL A 36 3.39 -4.71 5.85
N SER A 37 3.26 -5.22 7.08
CA SER A 37 4.12 -6.28 7.58
C SER A 37 3.72 -7.66 7.05
N HIS A 38 2.42 -7.98 7.10
CA HIS A 38 1.88 -9.29 6.72
C HIS A 38 0.58 -9.12 5.95
N ILE A 39 0.35 -10.05 5.01
CA ILE A 39 -0.93 -10.26 4.34
C ILE A 39 -1.38 -11.66 4.73
N VAL A 40 -2.49 -11.75 5.47
CA VAL A 40 -2.98 -12.99 6.08
C VAL A 40 -4.33 -13.34 5.47
N LEU A 41 -4.48 -14.58 5.01
CA LEU A 41 -5.77 -15.13 4.63
C LEU A 41 -6.41 -15.78 5.85
N GLU A 42 -7.55 -15.26 6.30
CA GLU A 42 -8.29 -15.80 7.44
C GLU A 42 -9.60 -16.42 6.97
N SER A 43 -9.92 -17.62 7.45
CA SER A 43 -11.24 -18.22 7.30
C SER A 43 -12.12 -17.86 8.50
N ARG A 44 -13.33 -17.38 8.23
CA ARG A 44 -14.40 -17.17 9.22
C ARG A 44 -15.56 -18.12 8.90
N PRO A 45 -16.47 -18.36 9.87
CA PRO A 45 -17.61 -19.25 9.65
C PRO A 45 -18.51 -18.87 8.47
N ASP A 46 -18.56 -17.58 8.13
CA ASP A 46 -19.49 -17.00 7.14
C ASP A 46 -18.80 -16.30 5.96
N HIS A 47 -17.48 -16.04 6.03
CA HIS A 47 -16.72 -15.35 4.99
C HIS A 47 -15.22 -15.62 5.11
N PHE A 48 -14.45 -15.12 4.16
CA PHE A 48 -12.99 -15.04 4.21
C PHE A 48 -12.55 -13.60 4.42
N ARG A 49 -11.37 -13.44 5.00
CA ARG A 49 -10.71 -12.14 5.11
C ARG A 49 -9.34 -12.16 4.51
N VAL A 50 -9.02 -11.10 3.77
CA VAL A 50 -7.63 -10.77 3.45
C VAL A 50 -7.22 -9.63 4.37
N THR A 51 -6.40 -9.95 5.36
CA THR A 51 -6.04 -9.04 6.45
C THR A 51 -4.62 -8.54 6.27
N LEU A 52 -4.48 -7.23 6.22
CA LEU A 52 -3.24 -6.47 6.21
C LEU A 52 -2.87 -6.12 7.66
N ILE A 53 -1.71 -6.57 8.11
CA ILE A 53 -1.14 -6.13 9.38
C ILE A 53 -0.29 -4.89 9.13
N VAL A 54 -0.87 -3.72 9.37
CA VAL A 54 -0.29 -2.43 9.05
C VAL A 54 0.38 -1.83 10.29
N SER A 55 1.59 -1.32 10.14
CA SER A 55 2.29 -0.58 11.20
C SER A 55 2.33 0.90 10.86
N GLU A 56 1.92 1.75 11.80
CA GLU A 56 2.03 3.20 11.63
C GLU A 56 3.48 3.64 11.77
N ARG A 57 4.04 4.23 10.71
CA ARG A 57 5.43 4.69 10.72
C ARG A 57 5.58 6.16 11.06
N PHE A 58 4.52 6.96 10.97
CA PHE A 58 4.62 8.40 11.18
C PHE A 58 3.54 8.95 12.13
N PRO A 59 3.92 9.79 13.11
CA PRO A 59 5.30 10.10 13.51
C PRO A 59 5.99 8.83 13.99
N TYR A 60 7.27 8.66 13.63
CA TYR A 60 8.09 7.48 13.96
C TYR A 60 8.02 7.23 15.47
N ASN A 61 7.12 6.33 15.86
CA ASN A 61 6.90 5.98 17.24
C ASN A 61 7.32 4.53 17.37
N TYR A 62 8.37 4.27 18.15
CA TYR A 62 8.81 2.92 18.46
C TYR A 62 7.73 2.12 19.23
N LYS A 63 6.68 2.79 19.72
CA LYS A 63 5.47 2.18 20.29
C LYS A 63 4.32 2.03 19.29
N ALA A 64 4.56 2.24 17.99
CA ALA A 64 3.51 2.12 16.98
C ALA A 64 2.88 0.73 17.05
N LEU A 65 1.58 0.72 17.29
CA LEU A 65 0.79 -0.51 17.36
C LEU A 65 0.49 -0.96 15.94
N SER A 66 0.62 -2.26 15.70
CA SER A 66 0.16 -2.85 14.45
C SER A 66 -1.37 -2.92 14.45
N HIS A 67 -2.00 -2.45 13.40
CA HIS A 67 -3.44 -2.46 13.23
C HIS A 67 -3.84 -3.40 12.08
N PRO A 68 -4.76 -4.35 12.32
CA PRO A 68 -5.30 -5.20 11.27
C PRO A 68 -6.38 -4.46 10.47
N PHE A 69 -6.21 -4.35 9.17
CA PHE A 69 -7.26 -3.93 8.22
C PHE A 69 -7.59 -5.09 7.30
N PHE A 70 -8.86 -5.27 6.91
CA PHE A 70 -9.24 -6.47 6.17
C PHE A 70 -10.24 -6.21 5.06
N PHE A 71 -10.10 -6.95 3.95
CA PHE A 71 -11.18 -7.14 2.99
C PHE A 71 -12.09 -8.27 3.47
N ARG A 72 -13.40 -8.08 3.42
CA ARG A 72 -14.39 -9.15 3.59
C ARG A 72 -14.71 -9.74 2.22
N MET A 73 -14.60 -11.06 2.07
CA MET A 73 -14.80 -11.75 0.80
C MET A 73 -15.59 -13.05 0.98
N GLU A 74 -16.45 -13.39 0.02
CA GLU A 74 -17.26 -14.62 0.09
C GLU A 74 -16.53 -15.84 -0.49
N ASP A 75 -15.53 -15.62 -1.35
CA ASP A 75 -14.85 -16.65 -2.13
C ASP A 75 -13.37 -16.73 -1.73
N GLU A 76 -12.95 -17.91 -1.25
CA GLU A 76 -11.58 -18.20 -0.83
C GLU A 76 -10.57 -18.02 -1.96
N LYS A 77 -10.91 -18.46 -3.19
CA LYS A 77 -10.00 -18.39 -4.33
C LYS A 77 -9.76 -16.94 -4.71
N LYS A 78 -10.80 -16.11 -4.73
CA LYS A 78 -10.67 -14.67 -4.98
C LYS A 78 -9.88 -13.97 -3.87
N ALA A 79 -10.08 -14.39 -2.61
CA ALA A 79 -9.32 -13.86 -1.48
C ALA A 79 -7.82 -14.21 -1.59
N PHE A 80 -7.50 -15.44 -1.97
CA PHE A 80 -6.12 -15.87 -2.24
C PHE A 80 -5.50 -15.11 -3.43
N GLU A 81 -6.25 -14.92 -4.52
CA GLU A 81 -5.80 -14.15 -5.68
C GLU A 81 -5.51 -12.69 -5.29
N LEU A 82 -6.40 -12.05 -4.53
CA LEU A 82 -6.22 -10.67 -4.04
C LEU A 82 -4.98 -10.56 -3.14
N ALA A 83 -4.81 -11.48 -2.19
CA ALA A 83 -3.65 -11.51 -1.30
C ALA A 83 -2.33 -11.57 -2.10
N ASN A 84 -2.24 -12.48 -3.06
CA ASN A 84 -1.07 -12.61 -3.92
C ASN A 84 -0.85 -11.40 -4.83
N GLN A 85 -1.93 -10.79 -5.33
CA GLN A 85 -1.85 -9.60 -6.16
C GLN A 85 -1.28 -8.43 -5.36
N MET A 86 -1.76 -8.21 -4.13
CA MET A 86 -1.24 -7.17 -3.25
C MET A 86 0.23 -7.41 -2.88
N ASP A 87 0.59 -8.64 -2.51
CA ASP A 87 1.97 -8.99 -2.16
C ASP A 87 2.94 -8.70 -3.31
N LYS A 88 2.64 -9.22 -4.50
CA LYS A 88 3.42 -8.97 -5.72
C LYS A 88 3.48 -7.48 -6.06
N TYR A 89 2.40 -6.75 -5.89
CA TYR A 89 2.36 -5.33 -6.19
C TYR A 89 3.26 -4.54 -5.23
N LEU A 90 3.22 -4.82 -3.93
CA LEU A 90 4.10 -4.21 -2.94
C LEU A 90 5.58 -4.56 -3.14
N ASP A 91 5.88 -5.78 -3.59
CA ASP A 91 7.23 -6.21 -3.92
C ASP A 91 7.85 -5.42 -5.09
N THR A 92 7.02 -4.79 -5.95
CA THR A 92 7.53 -3.86 -6.97
C THR A 92 7.99 -2.51 -6.40
N GLY A 93 7.79 -2.27 -5.10
CA GLY A 93 8.08 -1.00 -4.43
C GLY A 93 7.00 0.07 -4.61
N LYS A 94 5.86 -0.27 -5.23
CA LYS A 94 4.71 0.63 -5.41
C LYS A 94 3.84 0.70 -4.14
N SER A 95 3.01 1.73 -4.07
CA SER A 95 2.00 1.94 -3.03
C SER A 95 0.60 1.69 -3.58
N PHE A 96 -0.33 1.30 -2.71
CA PHE A 96 -1.75 1.32 -3.03
C PHE A 96 -2.53 2.09 -1.97
N THR A 97 -3.67 2.62 -2.37
CA THR A 97 -4.53 3.43 -1.51
C THR A 97 -5.77 2.64 -1.14
N ILE A 98 -6.06 2.60 0.16
CA ILE A 98 -7.26 1.96 0.69
C ILE A 98 -8.17 2.99 1.36
N THR A 99 -9.48 2.75 1.26
CA THR A 99 -10.48 3.47 2.06
C THR A 99 -11.12 2.53 3.06
N LEU A 100 -11.25 2.98 4.29
CA LEU A 100 -11.67 2.20 5.45
C LEU A 100 -13.08 2.57 5.91
N ASN A 101 -13.83 1.57 6.36
CA ASN A 101 -14.99 1.73 7.24
C ASN A 101 -14.69 0.96 8.54
N GLY A 102 -14.22 1.68 9.55
CA GLY A 102 -13.58 1.06 10.72
C GLY A 102 -12.29 0.34 10.31
N SER A 103 -12.22 -0.97 10.53
CA SER A 103 -11.10 -1.82 10.09
C SER A 103 -11.35 -2.52 8.74
N GLU A 104 -12.57 -2.42 8.20
CA GLU A 104 -12.92 -3.09 6.94
C GLU A 104 -12.54 -2.19 5.75
N ILE A 105 -11.81 -2.75 4.79
CA ILE A 105 -11.39 -2.07 3.58
C ILE A 105 -12.54 -2.10 2.57
N GLN A 106 -13.02 -0.93 2.19
CA GLN A 106 -14.13 -0.76 1.25
C GLN A 106 -13.65 -0.61 -0.19
N THR A 107 -12.53 0.09 -0.40
CA THR A 107 -11.97 0.31 -1.73
C THR A 107 -10.47 0.15 -1.73
N LEU A 108 -9.94 -0.28 -2.89
CA LEU A 108 -8.53 -0.43 -3.18
C LEU A 108 -8.23 0.23 -4.53
N VAL A 109 -7.28 1.16 -4.54
CA VAL A 109 -6.77 1.80 -5.75
C VAL A 109 -5.29 1.50 -5.84
N TRP A 110 -4.85 0.94 -6.98
CA TRP A 110 -3.43 0.67 -7.23
C TRP A 110 -2.71 1.98 -7.55
N GLY A 111 -1.79 2.40 -6.69
CA GLY A 111 -1.14 3.70 -6.75
C GLY A 111 -1.63 4.68 -5.69
N GLU A 112 -1.15 5.92 -5.81
CA GLU A 112 -1.62 7.07 -5.05
C GLU A 112 -2.92 7.62 -5.68
N PRO A 113 -3.82 8.23 -4.90
CA PRO A 113 -5.11 8.73 -5.40
C PRO A 113 -4.97 9.96 -6.30
#